data_AF-A0A672ZZX6-F1
#
_entry.id   AF-A0A672ZZX6-F1
#
_cell.length_a   1.000
_cell.length_b   1.000
_cell.length_c   1.000
_cell.angle_alpha   90.00
_cell.angle_beta   90.00
_cell.angle_gamma   90.00
#
_symmetry.space_group_name_H-M   'P 1'
#
loop_
_entity.id
_entity.type
_entity.pdbx_description
1 polymer ?
#
loop_
_entity_poly.entity_id
_entity_poly.type
_entity_poly.pdbx_seq_one_letter_code
_entity_poly.pdbx_strand_id
1 'polypeptide(L)'
;MKPQTKHKLVTLVSVIDCYHGNKDLSKPNNRVSNFLVLVCEIDQLALDLSKSKTENGLRSQTGFNWTRFIQGVLSSVSIDIQLEEEVVVYSSPYLEKMNDVLSRHSVRTMQNYLTWQLIIDRVNSLSRRFKDARARYRKTLYGTTVEDAWWRECVRYVQSSMENAVGALYVRETFAGESKRMVSDLISKIQKAYVETLEELSWMDTPSKEKAREKAMAIKEHIGDIPGLTCFSSQLNFSEEHYFENILENLKSEAHKSLKKLREPVDPDLWIIGAAVVNAFYSPNRNQIVFPAGILQPPFFSKHQHQALNFGGIGMVIGHEITHGFDDNGETVVIHCGYFGKPKANTVYHLESRYNNKLF
;
A
#
# COMPACT_ATOMS: atom_id res chain seq x y z
N MET A 1 32.32 44.80 -12.88
CA MET A 1 31.99 43.94 -14.03
C MET A 1 31.12 42.77 -13.54
N LYS A 2 30.20 42.33 -14.40
CA LYS A 2 28.93 41.62 -14.09
C LYS A 2 29.02 40.34 -13.20
N PRO A 3 27.91 40.01 -12.49
CA PRO A 3 27.72 38.77 -11.73
C PRO A 3 26.89 37.72 -12.51
N GLN A 4 27.30 36.45 -12.48
CA GLN A 4 26.48 35.22 -12.72
C GLN A 4 27.31 34.10 -12.07
N THR A 5 26.88 33.31 -11.08
CA THR A 5 25.79 32.32 -11.12
C THR A 5 25.44 31.94 -9.66
N LYS A 6 24.30 32.40 -9.17
CA LYS A 6 23.60 31.85 -7.99
C LYS A 6 22.12 31.70 -8.31
N HIS A 7 21.78 30.81 -9.24
CA HIS A 7 20.41 30.36 -9.47
C HIS A 7 20.44 28.94 -10.02
N LYS A 8 20.19 27.96 -9.15
CA LYS A 8 19.71 26.60 -9.46
C LYS A 8 19.49 25.83 -8.14
N LEU A 9 18.59 26.34 -7.29
CA LEU A 9 18.03 25.56 -6.17
C LEU A 9 16.69 26.13 -5.64
N VAL A 10 15.89 26.79 -6.49
CA VAL A 10 14.64 27.46 -6.08
C VAL A 10 13.41 27.00 -6.90
N THR A 11 13.51 25.94 -7.71
CA THR A 11 12.42 25.56 -8.65
C THR A 11 11.62 24.34 -8.21
N LEU A 12 11.46 24.09 -6.90
CA LEU A 12 10.53 23.04 -6.42
C LEU A 12 9.77 23.40 -5.13
N VAL A 13 9.79 24.67 -4.71
CA VAL A 13 9.11 25.15 -3.49
C VAL A 13 8.16 26.33 -3.78
N SER A 14 7.88 26.64 -5.05
CA SER A 14 7.12 27.82 -5.46
C SER A 14 5.64 27.57 -5.84
N VAL A 15 4.98 26.54 -5.31
CA VAL A 15 3.51 26.39 -5.46
C VAL A 15 2.78 26.82 -4.18
N ILE A 16 3.23 27.94 -3.62
CA ILE A 16 2.63 28.60 -2.47
C ILE A 16 2.46 30.07 -2.84
N ASP A 17 1.32 30.44 -3.43
CA ASP A 17 0.64 31.71 -3.16
C ASP A 17 -0.71 31.83 -3.90
N CYS A 18 -1.76 31.99 -3.08
CA CYS A 18 -3.06 32.66 -3.25
C CYS A 18 -3.62 32.98 -4.65
N TYR A 19 -4.92 32.67 -4.88
CA TYR A 19 -5.96 33.73 -4.86
C TYR A 19 -7.42 33.23 -4.76
N HIS A 20 -8.23 34.11 -4.16
CA HIS A 20 -9.68 34.10 -4.03
C HIS A 20 -10.42 34.17 -5.38
N GLY A 21 -11.50 33.40 -5.53
CA GLY A 21 -12.39 33.56 -6.69
C GLY A 21 -13.67 32.72 -6.60
N ASN A 22 -14.77 33.37 -6.23
CA ASN A 22 -16.13 32.86 -6.23
C ASN A 22 -16.54 32.39 -7.65
N LYS A 23 -16.83 31.09 -7.85
CA LYS A 23 -17.67 30.63 -8.96
C LYS A 23 -18.61 29.51 -8.51
N ASP A 24 -19.88 29.76 -8.79
CA ASP A 24 -21.07 28.98 -8.48
C ASP A 24 -21.03 27.57 -9.12
N LEU A 25 -21.16 26.53 -8.30
CA LEU A 25 -21.08 25.10 -8.67
C LEU A 25 -22.46 24.46 -8.89
N SER A 26 -23.49 25.24 -9.20
CA SER A 26 -24.89 24.78 -9.29
C SER A 26 -25.27 23.99 -10.57
N LYS A 27 -24.32 23.49 -11.37
CA LYS A 27 -24.63 22.71 -12.58
C LYS A 27 -24.10 21.27 -12.53
N PRO A 28 -24.96 20.24 -12.63
CA PRO A 28 -24.52 18.86 -12.74
C PRO A 28 -23.92 18.64 -14.13
N ASN A 29 -22.60 18.54 -14.22
CA ASN A 29 -21.92 18.25 -15.47
C ASN A 29 -21.81 16.73 -15.62
N ASN A 30 -22.25 16.17 -16.76
CA ASN A 30 -22.29 14.73 -17.08
C ASN A 30 -20.94 13.99 -16.94
N ARG A 31 -19.83 14.72 -16.73
CA ARG A 31 -18.50 14.15 -16.46
C ARG A 31 -18.39 13.53 -15.06
N VAL A 32 -19.11 14.05 -14.05
CA VAL A 32 -19.05 13.53 -12.67
C VAL A 32 -19.70 12.15 -12.57
N SER A 33 -20.75 11.89 -13.36
CA SER A 33 -21.46 10.61 -13.39
C SER A 33 -20.63 9.46 -13.98
N ASN A 34 -19.81 9.73 -15.00
CA ASN A 34 -18.88 8.72 -15.53
C ASN A 34 -17.68 8.50 -14.60
N PHE A 35 -17.31 9.49 -13.79
CA PHE A 35 -16.26 9.39 -12.80
C PHE A 35 -16.70 8.64 -11.52
N LEU A 36 -17.99 8.74 -11.17
CA LEU A 36 -18.61 8.04 -10.04
C LEU A 36 -18.48 6.50 -10.11
N VAL A 37 -18.40 5.94 -11.32
CA VAL A 37 -18.16 4.50 -11.53
C VAL A 37 -16.71 4.12 -11.22
N LEU A 38 -15.75 5.00 -11.54
CA LEU A 38 -14.33 4.70 -11.46
C LEU A 38 -13.77 4.76 -10.01
N VAL A 39 -14.38 5.56 -9.13
CA VAL A 39 -13.83 5.82 -7.79
C VAL A 39 -14.29 4.83 -6.72
N CYS A 40 -15.41 4.11 -6.94
CA CYS A 40 -15.90 3.13 -5.97
C CYS A 40 -15.07 1.84 -5.89
N GLU A 41 -14.08 1.63 -6.75
CA GLU A 41 -13.55 0.30 -7.03
C GLU A 41 -12.08 0.07 -6.64
N ILE A 42 -11.38 1.06 -6.08
CA ILE A 42 -9.91 1.00 -5.97
C ILE A 42 -9.40 0.63 -4.56
N ASP A 43 -10.13 0.93 -3.49
CA ASP A 43 -9.60 0.81 -2.11
C ASP A 43 -9.72 -0.59 -1.46
N GLN A 44 -10.02 -1.66 -2.21
CA GLN A 44 -10.29 -3.01 -1.65
C GLN A 44 -9.49 -4.17 -2.23
N LEU A 45 -8.48 -3.94 -3.08
CA LEU A 45 -7.70 -5.03 -3.69
C LEU A 45 -6.23 -5.01 -3.25
N ALA A 46 -6.00 -5.33 -1.98
CA ALA A 46 -4.72 -5.88 -1.56
C ALA A 46 -4.77 -7.41 -1.77
N LEU A 47 -4.06 -7.88 -2.80
CA LEU A 47 -4.02 -9.27 -3.20
C LEU A 47 -2.91 -10.04 -2.48
N ASP A 48 -3.28 -10.99 -1.61
CA ASP A 48 -2.77 -12.38 -1.49
C ASP A 48 -3.30 -13.05 -0.20
N LEU A 49 -3.48 -14.37 -0.06
CA LEU A 49 -2.97 -15.53 -0.80
C LEU A 49 -4.03 -16.67 -0.62
N SER A 50 -4.16 -17.59 -1.61
CA SER A 50 -4.95 -18.84 -1.75
C SER A 50 -5.79 -19.48 -0.61
N LYS A 51 -7.03 -19.84 -0.99
CA LYS A 51 -7.44 -21.25 -1.18
C LYS A 51 -8.55 -21.33 -2.23
N SER A 52 -8.35 -22.23 -3.19
CA SER A 52 -9.24 -22.51 -4.31
C SER A 52 -10.65 -22.88 -3.85
N LYS A 53 -11.64 -22.15 -4.34
CA LYS A 53 -12.89 -22.76 -4.81
C LYS A 53 -13.18 -22.17 -6.19
N THR A 54 -12.70 -22.87 -7.21
CA THR A 54 -13.13 -22.67 -8.58
C THR A 54 -14.58 -23.14 -8.75
N GLU A 55 -15.23 -22.44 -9.68
CA GLU A 55 -16.38 -22.86 -10.46
C GLU A 55 -17.79 -22.76 -9.84
N ASN A 56 -18.64 -22.01 -10.55
CA ASN A 56 -20.10 -21.96 -10.50
C ASN A 56 -20.81 -21.18 -9.36
N GLY A 57 -20.10 -20.64 -8.37
CA GLY A 57 -20.73 -19.97 -7.22
C GLY A 57 -21.34 -18.58 -7.47
N LEU A 58 -20.64 -17.67 -8.18
CA LEU A 58 -21.08 -16.27 -8.28
C LEU A 58 -22.33 -16.05 -9.15
N ARG A 59 -22.58 -16.92 -10.14
CA ARG A 59 -23.75 -16.80 -11.02
C ARG A 59 -25.07 -17.18 -10.35
N SER A 60 -25.02 -17.96 -9.28
CA SER A 60 -26.19 -18.60 -8.67
C SER A 60 -26.71 -17.90 -7.41
N GLN A 61 -25.84 -17.21 -6.66
CA GLN A 61 -26.17 -16.82 -5.29
C GLN A 61 -26.67 -15.38 -5.10
N THR A 62 -26.52 -14.51 -6.09
CA THR A 62 -26.85 -13.09 -5.93
C THR A 62 -27.56 -12.60 -7.19
N GLY A 63 -28.69 -11.90 -7.10
CA GLY A 63 -29.35 -11.27 -8.26
C GLY A 63 -28.52 -10.17 -8.95
N PHE A 64 -27.23 -10.08 -8.64
CA PHE A 64 -26.24 -9.14 -9.13
C PHE A 64 -25.45 -9.76 -10.28
N ASN A 65 -25.37 -9.05 -11.41
CA ASN A 65 -24.66 -9.53 -12.60
C ASN A 65 -23.16 -9.24 -12.51
N TRP A 66 -22.42 -10.15 -11.87
CA TRP A 66 -20.97 -10.06 -11.68
C TRP A 66 -20.18 -9.97 -12.99
N THR A 67 -20.56 -10.75 -14.01
CA THR A 67 -19.89 -10.69 -15.32
C THR A 67 -20.00 -9.30 -15.93
N ARG A 68 -21.21 -8.70 -15.90
CA ARG A 68 -21.42 -7.34 -16.40
C ARG A 68 -20.63 -6.31 -15.59
N PHE A 69 -20.60 -6.46 -14.27
CA PHE A 69 -19.85 -5.57 -13.39
C PHE A 69 -18.36 -5.60 -13.73
N ILE A 70 -17.74 -6.78 -13.66
CA ILE A 70 -16.29 -6.96 -13.90
C ILE A 70 -15.90 -6.53 -15.32
N GLN A 71 -16.68 -6.90 -16.34
CA GLN A 71 -16.44 -6.44 -17.72
C GLN A 71 -16.57 -4.91 -17.83
N GLY A 72 -17.50 -4.30 -17.10
CA GLY A 72 -17.65 -2.85 -17.02
C GLY A 72 -16.37 -2.18 -16.50
N VAL A 73 -15.83 -2.69 -15.39
CA VAL A 73 -14.57 -2.18 -14.80
C VAL A 73 -13.40 -2.32 -15.78
N LEU A 74 -13.20 -3.52 -16.32
CA LEU A 74 -12.01 -3.84 -17.14
C LEU A 74 -12.07 -3.27 -18.56
N SER A 75 -13.26 -2.92 -19.05
CA SER A 75 -13.39 -2.19 -20.32
C SER A 75 -12.68 -0.82 -20.30
N SER A 76 -12.47 -0.22 -19.12
CA SER A 76 -11.71 1.03 -18.96
C SER A 76 -10.25 0.92 -19.39
N VAL A 77 -9.70 -0.30 -19.40
CA VAL A 77 -8.32 -0.61 -19.79
C VAL A 77 -8.23 -1.56 -20.97
N SER A 78 -9.33 -1.73 -21.73
CA SER A 78 -9.41 -2.57 -22.92
C SER A 78 -9.04 -4.04 -22.68
N ILE A 79 -9.42 -4.59 -21.52
CA ILE A 79 -9.28 -6.01 -21.22
C ILE A 79 -10.64 -6.69 -21.31
N ASP A 80 -10.74 -7.73 -22.13
CA ASP A 80 -11.91 -8.58 -22.24
C ASP A 80 -11.82 -9.79 -21.30
N ILE A 81 -12.92 -10.07 -20.60
CA ILE A 81 -13.02 -11.16 -19.64
C ILE A 81 -13.72 -12.36 -20.27
N GLN A 82 -13.13 -13.54 -20.07
CA GLN A 82 -13.75 -14.82 -20.43
C GLN A 82 -14.68 -15.28 -19.30
N LEU A 83 -15.66 -16.14 -19.61
CA LEU A 83 -16.61 -16.60 -18.59
C LEU A 83 -15.95 -17.51 -17.54
N GLU A 84 -14.84 -18.14 -17.92
CA GLU A 84 -14.03 -19.05 -17.15
C GLU A 84 -12.90 -18.33 -16.38
N GLU A 85 -12.93 -17.00 -16.32
CA GLU A 85 -11.93 -16.21 -15.60
C GLU A 85 -11.88 -16.58 -14.11
N GLU A 86 -10.68 -16.89 -13.62
CA GLU A 86 -10.46 -17.19 -12.21
C GLU A 86 -10.53 -15.91 -11.37
N VAL A 87 -11.32 -15.94 -10.30
CA VAL A 87 -11.50 -14.82 -9.38
C VAL A 87 -11.30 -15.31 -7.94
N VAL A 88 -10.47 -14.59 -7.19
CA VAL A 88 -10.26 -14.85 -5.76
C VAL A 88 -11.32 -14.10 -4.95
N VAL A 89 -12.09 -14.83 -4.14
CA VAL A 89 -13.14 -14.27 -3.29
C VAL A 89 -12.71 -14.31 -1.82
N TYR A 90 -12.43 -13.15 -1.22
CA TYR A 90 -11.99 -13.08 0.17
C TYR A 90 -13.07 -13.37 1.20
N SER A 91 -14.32 -13.03 0.91
CA SER A 91 -15.41 -13.20 1.87
C SER A 91 -16.70 -13.62 1.17
N SER A 92 -16.82 -14.93 0.93
CA SER A 92 -18.09 -15.54 0.48
C SER A 92 -19.26 -15.17 1.39
N PRO A 93 -19.13 -15.23 2.75
CA PRO A 93 -20.25 -14.89 3.63
C PRO A 93 -20.71 -13.44 3.50
N TYR A 94 -19.80 -12.51 3.17
CA TYR A 94 -20.16 -11.12 2.91
C TYR A 94 -20.96 -11.00 1.61
N LEU A 95 -20.51 -11.61 0.51
CA LEU A 95 -21.19 -11.56 -0.78
C LEU A 95 -22.58 -12.21 -0.73
N GLU A 96 -22.71 -13.32 0.00
CA GLU A 96 -24.00 -13.98 0.24
C GLU A 96 -24.97 -13.04 0.96
N LYS A 97 -24.55 -12.42 2.06
CA LYS A 97 -25.38 -11.46 2.81
C LYS A 97 -25.61 -10.13 2.09
N MET A 98 -24.72 -9.75 1.18
CA MET A 98 -24.90 -8.55 0.36
C MET A 98 -26.19 -8.62 -0.45
N ASN A 99 -26.57 -9.80 -0.95
CA ASN A 99 -27.80 -9.98 -1.71
C ASN A 99 -29.06 -9.65 -0.88
N ASP A 100 -29.05 -9.98 0.41
CA ASP A 100 -30.14 -9.60 1.33
C ASP A 100 -30.23 -8.08 1.49
N VAL A 101 -29.09 -7.39 1.60
CA VAL A 101 -29.06 -5.93 1.72
C VAL A 101 -29.56 -5.27 0.43
N LEU A 102 -29.08 -5.75 -0.72
CA LEU A 102 -29.45 -5.22 -2.04
C LEU A 102 -30.94 -5.41 -2.34
N SER A 103 -31.53 -6.54 -1.93
CA SER A 103 -32.95 -6.82 -2.15
C SER A 103 -33.88 -6.05 -1.19
N ARG A 104 -33.42 -5.72 0.02
CA ARG A 104 -34.21 -5.01 1.04
C ARG A 104 -34.25 -3.49 0.86
N HIS A 105 -33.34 -2.92 0.09
CA HIS A 105 -33.21 -1.47 -0.05
C HIS A 105 -33.49 -0.98 -1.47
N SER A 106 -34.06 0.22 -1.57
CA SER A 106 -34.32 0.84 -2.86
C SER A 106 -33.01 1.21 -3.57
N VAL A 107 -33.03 1.25 -4.91
CA VAL A 107 -31.91 1.74 -5.73
C VAL A 107 -31.46 3.13 -5.28
N ARG A 108 -32.40 4.02 -4.93
CA ARG A 108 -32.09 5.37 -4.42
C ARG A 108 -31.31 5.32 -3.10
N THR A 109 -31.67 4.42 -2.19
CA THR A 109 -30.95 4.23 -0.92
C THR A 109 -29.51 3.80 -1.17
N MET A 110 -29.32 2.83 -2.07
CA MET A 110 -27.98 2.35 -2.44
C MET A 110 -27.15 3.45 -3.11
N GLN A 111 -27.74 4.21 -4.03
CA GLN A 111 -27.06 5.34 -4.69
C GLN A 111 -26.68 6.44 -3.70
N ASN A 112 -27.55 6.78 -2.74
CA ASN A 112 -27.22 7.75 -1.69
C ASN A 112 -26.02 7.29 -0.86
N TYR A 113 -25.96 6.01 -0.49
CA TYR A 113 -24.84 5.45 0.25
C TYR A 113 -23.53 5.52 -0.55
N LEU A 114 -23.52 5.02 -1.79
CA LEU A 114 -22.33 5.02 -2.65
C LEU A 114 -21.84 6.44 -2.95
N THR A 115 -22.77 7.37 -3.23
CA THR A 115 -22.45 8.78 -3.46
C THR A 115 -21.88 9.43 -2.20
N TRP A 116 -22.40 9.09 -1.03
CA TRP A 116 -21.88 9.60 0.24
C TRP A 116 -20.44 9.13 0.51
N GLN A 117 -20.12 7.86 0.21
CA GLN A 117 -18.73 7.35 0.32
C GLN A 117 -17.78 8.18 -0.56
N LEU A 118 -18.16 8.45 -1.81
CA LEU A 118 -17.37 9.33 -2.67
C LEU A 118 -17.20 10.74 -2.08
N ILE A 119 -18.29 11.33 -1.59
CA ILE A 119 -18.27 12.70 -1.05
C ILE A 119 -17.36 12.78 0.16
N ILE A 120 -17.45 11.85 1.11
CA ILE A 120 -16.67 11.92 2.35
C ILE A 120 -15.17 11.80 2.08
N ASP A 121 -14.77 11.04 1.06
CA ASP A 121 -13.36 10.89 0.67
C ASP A 121 -12.82 12.07 -0.14
N ARG A 122 -13.70 12.89 -0.75
CA ARG A 122 -13.30 14.05 -1.58
C ARG A 122 -13.47 15.38 -0.87
N VAL A 123 -14.17 15.42 0.26
CA VAL A 123 -14.50 16.67 0.96
C VAL A 123 -13.27 17.48 1.39
N ASN A 124 -12.14 16.80 1.66
CA ASN A 124 -10.88 17.43 2.05
C ASN A 124 -10.15 18.11 0.88
N SER A 125 -10.56 17.84 -0.36
CA SER A 125 -10.00 18.41 -1.58
C SER A 125 -10.81 19.61 -2.09
N LEU A 126 -11.84 20.02 -1.36
CA LEU A 126 -12.75 21.10 -1.72
C LEU A 126 -12.50 22.36 -0.87
N SER A 127 -13.33 23.40 -1.11
CA SER A 127 -13.25 24.66 -0.39
C SER A 127 -13.48 24.51 1.12
N ARG A 128 -13.08 25.52 1.88
CA ARG A 128 -13.12 25.55 3.36
C ARG A 128 -14.48 25.12 3.94
N ARG A 129 -15.59 25.57 3.34
CA ARG A 129 -16.97 25.20 3.71
C ARG A 129 -17.16 23.68 3.82
N PHE A 130 -16.59 22.92 2.87
CA PHE A 130 -16.74 21.47 2.82
C PHE A 130 -15.85 20.80 3.88
N LYS A 131 -14.61 21.28 4.04
CA LYS A 131 -13.71 20.82 5.12
C LYS A 131 -14.32 21.03 6.51
N ASP A 132 -14.90 22.20 6.74
CA ASP A 132 -15.55 22.54 8.01
C ASP A 132 -16.77 21.65 8.29
N ALA A 133 -17.52 21.26 7.25
CA ALA A 133 -18.64 20.32 7.40
C ALA A 133 -18.21 18.94 7.91
N ARG A 134 -16.96 18.51 7.64
CA ARG A 134 -16.37 17.26 8.17
C ARG A 134 -15.72 17.44 9.54
N ALA A 135 -15.46 18.66 10.00
CA ALA A 135 -14.67 18.92 11.21
C ALA A 135 -15.24 18.23 12.46
N ARG A 136 -16.58 18.27 12.66
CA ARG A 136 -17.23 17.58 13.79
C ARG A 136 -17.04 16.06 13.71
N TYR A 137 -17.22 15.48 12.53
CA TYR A 137 -17.03 14.04 12.31
C TYR A 137 -15.59 13.63 12.59
N ARG A 138 -14.60 14.38 12.07
CA ARG A 138 -13.17 14.15 12.34
C ARG A 138 -12.84 14.26 13.83
N LYS A 139 -13.36 15.28 14.52
CA LYS A 139 -13.16 15.46 15.96
C LYS A 139 -13.70 14.29 16.77
N THR A 140 -14.89 13.78 16.40
CA THR A 140 -15.48 12.61 17.08
C THR A 140 -14.65 11.35 16.87
N LEU A 141 -14.08 11.14 15.68
CA LEU A 141 -13.28 9.94 15.38
C LEU A 141 -11.86 9.98 15.96
N TYR A 142 -11.17 11.11 15.82
CA TYR A 142 -9.73 11.21 16.08
C TYR A 142 -9.39 12.09 17.30
N GLY A 143 -10.38 12.75 17.91
CA GLY A 143 -10.17 13.71 18.99
C GLY A 143 -9.48 15.01 18.57
N THR A 144 -9.09 15.16 17.30
CA THR A 144 -8.31 16.29 16.80
C THR A 144 -9.19 17.50 16.52
N THR A 145 -8.83 18.65 17.10
CA THR A 145 -9.53 19.93 16.90
C THR A 145 -8.86 20.82 15.85
N VAL A 146 -7.59 20.55 15.51
CA VAL A 146 -6.78 21.37 14.61
C VAL A 146 -6.45 20.56 13.36
N GLU A 147 -6.57 21.18 12.19
CA GLU A 147 -6.10 20.61 10.93
C GLU A 147 -4.58 20.66 10.86
N ASP A 148 -3.97 19.66 10.22
CA ASP A 148 -2.55 19.73 9.93
C ASP A 148 -2.24 21.00 9.11
N ALA A 149 -1.02 21.51 9.25
CA ALA A 149 -0.58 22.61 8.41
C ALA A 149 -0.77 22.23 6.94
N TRP A 150 -1.44 23.09 6.16
CA TRP A 150 -1.89 22.77 4.80
C TRP A 150 -0.77 22.24 3.90
N TRP A 151 0.46 22.76 4.03
CA TRP A 151 1.61 22.32 3.25
C TRP A 151 1.97 20.87 3.55
N ARG A 152 1.74 20.38 4.78
CA ARG A 152 1.96 18.97 5.15
C ARG A 152 0.97 18.05 4.45
N GLU A 153 -0.29 18.49 4.31
CA GLU A 153 -1.29 17.75 3.53
C GLU A 153 -0.87 17.65 2.07
N CYS A 154 -0.42 18.77 1.48
CA CYS A 154 0.09 18.79 0.11
C CYS A 154 1.31 17.86 -0.08
N VAL A 155 2.29 17.93 0.83
CA VAL A 155 3.47 17.06 0.76
C VAL A 155 3.10 15.59 0.88
N ARG A 156 2.22 15.23 1.84
CA ARG A 156 1.74 13.85 1.99
C ARG A 156 1.00 13.36 0.75
N TYR A 157 0.16 14.21 0.16
CA TYR A 157 -0.57 13.88 -1.05
C TYR A 157 0.35 13.61 -2.26
N VAL A 158 1.32 14.50 -2.51
CA VAL A 158 2.27 14.31 -3.60
C VAL A 158 3.16 13.10 -3.33
N GLN A 159 3.55 12.87 -2.07
CA GLN A 159 4.28 11.68 -1.67
C GLN A 159 3.50 10.39 -1.92
N SER A 160 2.20 10.34 -1.64
CA SER A 160 1.39 9.14 -1.89
C SER A 160 1.14 8.88 -3.38
N SER A 161 0.83 9.92 -4.15
CA SER A 161 0.50 9.77 -5.58
C SER A 161 1.73 9.69 -6.49
N MET A 162 2.89 10.15 -6.03
CA MET A 162 4.13 10.22 -6.80
C MET A 162 5.32 9.70 -6.00
N GLU A 163 5.13 8.57 -5.30
CA GLU A 163 6.08 7.98 -4.35
C GLU A 163 7.51 7.88 -4.89
N ASN A 164 7.64 7.52 -6.17
CA ASN A 164 8.94 7.35 -6.81
C ASN A 164 9.60 8.69 -7.11
N ALA A 165 8.86 9.67 -7.65
CA ALA A 165 9.42 10.98 -7.94
C ALA A 165 9.87 11.70 -6.66
N VAL A 166 9.04 11.66 -5.61
CA VAL A 166 9.39 12.22 -4.30
C VAL A 166 10.52 11.43 -3.65
N GLY A 167 10.51 10.09 -3.77
CA GLY A 167 11.57 9.22 -3.28
C GLY A 167 12.94 9.54 -3.89
N ALA A 168 13.03 9.73 -5.20
CA ALA A 168 14.26 10.14 -5.88
C ALA A 168 14.78 11.49 -5.36
N LEU A 169 13.89 12.47 -5.17
CA LEU A 169 14.26 13.77 -4.61
C LEU A 169 14.76 13.65 -3.17
N TYR A 170 14.08 12.86 -2.35
CA TYR A 170 14.43 12.62 -0.95
C TYR A 170 15.80 11.95 -0.82
N VAL A 171 16.01 10.83 -1.51
CA VAL A 171 17.26 10.05 -1.49
C VAL A 171 18.45 10.93 -1.91
N ARG A 172 18.29 11.76 -2.95
CA ARG A 172 19.35 12.66 -3.42
C ARG A 172 19.81 13.64 -2.35
N GLU A 173 18.89 14.08 -1.49
CA GLU A 173 19.18 15.08 -0.46
C GLU A 173 19.68 14.45 0.84
N THR A 174 19.15 13.28 1.23
CA THR A 174 19.33 12.76 2.60
C THR A 174 20.11 11.46 2.69
N PHE A 175 20.18 10.65 1.62
CA PHE A 175 20.63 9.28 1.72
C PHE A 175 22.05 9.08 1.18
N ALA A 176 23.02 8.95 2.09
CA ALA A 176 24.40 8.62 1.75
C ALA A 176 24.55 7.13 1.41
N GLY A 177 25.19 6.80 0.28
CA GLY A 177 25.35 5.42 -0.20
C GLY A 177 26.07 4.46 0.76
N GLU A 178 26.86 4.97 1.72
CA GLU A 178 27.49 4.14 2.77
C GLU A 178 26.46 3.49 3.71
N SER A 179 25.34 4.15 3.99
CA SER A 179 24.27 3.64 4.87
C SER A 179 23.72 2.32 4.36
N LYS A 180 23.61 2.15 3.04
CA LYS A 180 23.13 0.91 2.40
C LYS A 180 23.98 -0.30 2.77
N ARG A 181 25.32 -0.15 2.75
CA ARG A 181 26.25 -1.24 3.10
C ARG A 181 26.19 -1.62 4.58
N MET A 182 26.14 -0.62 5.46
CA MET A 182 26.05 -0.86 6.91
C MET A 182 24.74 -1.54 7.30
N VAL A 183 23.63 -1.15 6.69
CA VAL A 183 22.32 -1.77 6.95
C VAL A 183 22.27 -3.19 6.40
N SER A 184 22.83 -3.46 5.20
CA SER A 184 22.95 -4.82 4.66
C SER A 184 23.78 -5.74 5.57
N ASP A 185 24.88 -5.25 6.14
CA ASP A 185 25.66 -6.02 7.14
C ASP A 185 24.85 -6.32 8.41
N LEU A 186 24.03 -5.37 8.88
CA LEU A 186 23.12 -5.62 10.01
C LEU A 186 22.06 -6.68 9.68
N ILE A 187 21.47 -6.61 8.47
CA ILE A 187 20.49 -7.61 8.01
C ILE A 187 21.12 -9.00 8.00
N SER A 188 22.31 -9.16 7.41
CA SER A 188 23.01 -10.45 7.37
C SER A 188 23.28 -11.01 8.77
N LYS A 189 23.71 -10.18 9.72
CA LYS A 189 23.94 -10.59 11.12
C LYS A 189 22.66 -11.05 11.81
N ILE A 190 21.56 -10.34 11.62
CA ILE A 190 20.28 -10.66 12.24
C ILE A 190 19.65 -11.90 11.59
N GLN A 191 19.73 -12.04 10.27
CA GLN A 191 19.29 -13.23 9.55
C GLN A 191 20.04 -14.48 10.02
N LYS A 192 21.36 -14.37 10.24
CA LYS A 192 22.17 -15.45 10.80
C LYS A 192 21.72 -15.82 12.22
N ALA A 193 21.55 -14.82 13.09
CA ALA A 193 21.07 -15.04 14.46
C ALA A 193 19.66 -15.67 14.49
N TYR A 194 18.79 -15.29 13.56
CA TYR A 194 17.47 -15.88 13.40
C TYR A 194 17.56 -17.37 13.05
N VAL A 195 18.41 -17.74 12.09
CA VAL A 195 18.62 -19.14 11.70
C VAL A 195 19.23 -19.96 12.84
N GLU A 196 20.19 -19.41 13.57
CA GLU A 196 20.75 -20.06 14.78
C GLU A 196 19.65 -20.30 15.83
N THR A 197 18.76 -19.31 16.02
CA THR A 197 17.63 -19.45 16.94
C THR A 197 16.66 -20.56 16.51
N LEU A 198 16.39 -20.71 15.20
CA LEU A 198 15.52 -21.77 14.67
C LEU A 198 16.01 -23.18 15.06
N GLU A 199 17.32 -23.39 15.06
CA GLU A 199 17.92 -24.68 15.43
C GLU A 199 17.68 -25.03 16.90
N GLU A 200 17.63 -24.03 17.78
CA GLU A 200 17.39 -24.21 19.23
C GLU A 200 15.92 -24.44 19.60
N LEU A 201 14.97 -24.21 18.67
CA LEU A 201 13.54 -24.33 18.95
C LEU A 201 13.13 -25.79 19.18
N SER A 202 12.94 -26.18 20.43
CA SER A 202 12.54 -27.56 20.79
C SER A 202 11.12 -27.96 20.36
N TRP A 203 10.27 -26.99 20.02
CA TRP A 203 8.87 -27.22 19.65
C TRP A 203 8.65 -27.42 18.13
N MET A 204 9.68 -27.17 17.31
CA MET A 204 9.63 -27.40 15.86
C MET A 204 10.31 -28.73 15.50
N ASP A 205 9.68 -29.52 14.65
CA ASP A 205 10.29 -30.72 14.09
C ASP A 205 11.36 -30.38 13.04
N THR A 206 12.38 -31.24 12.89
CA THR A 206 13.52 -31.02 11.98
C THR A 206 13.11 -30.66 10.54
N PRO A 207 12.11 -31.32 9.91
CA PRO A 207 11.65 -30.91 8.58
C PRO A 207 11.08 -29.48 8.51
N SER A 208 10.39 -29.02 9.56
CA SER A 208 9.85 -27.65 9.63
C SER A 208 10.96 -26.63 9.84
N LYS A 209 12.00 -26.97 10.63
CA LYS A 209 13.19 -26.13 10.81
C LYS A 209 13.94 -25.91 9.50
N GLU A 210 14.17 -26.97 8.72
CA GLU A 210 14.89 -26.85 7.45
C GLU A 210 14.13 -25.94 6.46
N LYS A 211 12.81 -26.09 6.36
CA LYS A 211 11.98 -25.20 5.53
C LYS A 211 12.01 -23.75 6.01
N ALA A 212 11.95 -23.54 7.33
CA ALA A 212 12.03 -22.20 7.90
C ALA A 212 13.39 -21.55 7.63
N ARG A 213 14.47 -22.33 7.70
CA ARG A 213 15.83 -21.91 7.35
C ARG A 213 15.96 -21.57 5.87
N GLU A 214 15.46 -22.41 4.96
CA GLU A 214 15.42 -22.13 3.53
C GLU A 214 14.70 -20.81 3.24
N LYS A 215 13.52 -20.61 3.86
CA LYS A 215 12.74 -19.38 3.71
C LYS A 215 13.47 -18.15 4.24
N ALA A 216 14.07 -18.25 5.43
CA ALA A 216 14.80 -17.16 6.05
C ALA A 216 15.98 -16.73 5.18
N MET A 217 16.74 -17.69 4.64
CA MET A 217 17.89 -17.44 3.76
C MET A 217 17.50 -16.91 2.38
N ALA A 218 16.28 -17.19 1.92
CA ALA A 218 15.75 -16.72 0.65
C ALA A 218 15.10 -15.33 0.72
N ILE A 219 15.13 -14.64 1.86
CA ILE A 219 14.57 -13.28 2.00
C ILE A 219 15.37 -12.31 1.12
N LYS A 220 14.69 -11.60 0.23
CA LYS A 220 15.28 -10.51 -0.57
C LYS A 220 15.25 -9.20 0.21
N GLU A 221 16.38 -8.48 0.22
CA GLU A 221 16.48 -7.18 0.88
C GLU A 221 16.45 -6.00 -0.12
N HIS A 222 15.64 -5.00 0.20
CA HIS A 222 15.55 -3.73 -0.52
C HIS A 222 15.86 -2.58 0.45
N ILE A 223 16.94 -1.84 0.20
CA ILE A 223 17.50 -0.89 1.18
C ILE A 223 17.71 0.49 0.53
N GLY A 224 17.10 1.51 1.14
CA GLY A 224 17.31 2.92 0.84
C GLY A 224 16.55 3.40 -0.39
N ASP A 225 17.01 3.01 -1.57
CA ASP A 225 16.56 3.54 -2.85
C ASP A 225 16.25 2.47 -3.91
N ILE A 226 15.41 2.86 -4.86
CA ILE A 226 15.08 2.06 -6.04
C ILE A 226 16.11 2.36 -7.13
N PRO A 227 16.91 1.38 -7.61
CA PRO A 227 17.88 1.59 -8.66
C PRO A 227 17.25 2.09 -9.96
N GLY A 228 17.86 3.08 -10.61
CA GLY A 228 17.44 3.54 -11.94
C GLY A 228 16.14 4.35 -11.96
N LEU A 229 15.67 4.83 -10.80
CA LEU A 229 14.45 5.62 -10.70
C LEU A 229 14.58 6.92 -11.52
N THR A 230 13.95 6.95 -12.69
CA THR A 230 13.82 8.17 -13.48
C THR A 230 12.63 8.97 -12.98
N CYS A 231 12.81 10.28 -12.83
CA CYS A 231 11.71 11.17 -12.51
C CYS A 231 10.69 11.14 -13.66
N PHE A 232 9.43 10.91 -13.28
CA PHE A 232 8.22 11.03 -14.10
C PHE A 232 7.87 9.88 -15.06
N SER A 233 6.68 9.33 -14.84
CA SER A 233 5.87 8.81 -15.95
C SER A 233 5.42 10.00 -16.79
N SER A 234 5.79 10.02 -18.07
CA SER A 234 5.50 11.08 -19.04
C SER A 234 4.01 11.28 -19.38
N GLN A 235 3.10 10.62 -18.66
CA GLN A 235 1.69 10.47 -19.03
C GLN A 235 0.71 11.30 -18.19
N LEU A 236 1.17 12.03 -17.16
CA LEU A 236 0.30 12.85 -16.31
C LEU A 236 0.51 14.33 -16.63
N ASN A 237 -0.59 15.03 -16.92
CA ASN A 237 -0.60 16.48 -17.16
C ASN A 237 -1.36 17.17 -16.03
N PHE A 238 -0.63 17.90 -15.18
CA PHE A 238 -1.20 18.62 -14.04
C PHE A 238 -1.33 20.10 -14.34
N SER A 239 -2.38 20.72 -13.80
CA SER A 239 -2.57 22.17 -13.82
C SER A 239 -2.39 22.76 -12.42
N GLU A 240 -1.63 23.85 -12.30
CA GLU A 240 -1.46 24.57 -11.04
C GLU A 240 -2.78 25.19 -10.54
N GLU A 241 -3.74 25.45 -11.44
CA GLU A 241 -5.02 26.09 -11.13
C GLU A 241 -6.16 25.08 -10.85
N HIS A 242 -5.97 23.80 -11.16
CA HIS A 242 -7.03 22.78 -11.16
C HIS A 242 -6.68 21.60 -10.25
N TYR A 243 -6.56 21.88 -8.94
CA TYR A 243 -6.18 20.87 -7.94
C TYR A 243 -7.15 19.69 -7.88
N PHE A 244 -8.47 19.93 -7.95
CA PHE A 244 -9.45 18.85 -7.88
C PHE A 244 -9.32 17.91 -9.08
N GLU A 245 -9.20 18.46 -10.28
CA GLU A 245 -8.98 17.72 -11.51
C GLU A 245 -7.68 16.91 -11.49
N ASN A 246 -6.59 17.47 -10.95
CA ASN A 246 -5.34 16.73 -10.76
C ASN A 246 -5.53 15.49 -9.88
N ILE A 247 -6.34 15.60 -8.83
CA ILE A 247 -6.67 14.45 -7.97
C ILE A 247 -7.44 13.39 -8.74
N LEU A 248 -8.43 13.80 -9.54
CA LEU A 248 -9.21 12.88 -10.34
C LEU A 248 -8.34 12.15 -11.38
N GLU A 249 -7.40 12.85 -12.00
CA GLU A 249 -6.47 12.26 -12.97
C GLU A 249 -5.52 11.26 -12.30
N ASN A 250 -5.01 11.58 -11.10
CA ASN A 250 -4.17 10.65 -10.32
C ASN A 250 -4.93 9.36 -9.98
N LEU A 251 -6.14 9.48 -9.44
CA LEU A 251 -6.97 8.31 -9.09
C LEU A 251 -7.23 7.43 -10.30
N LYS A 252 -7.58 8.03 -11.44
CA LYS A 252 -7.83 7.31 -12.69
C LYS A 252 -6.56 6.60 -13.18
N SER A 253 -5.42 7.28 -13.16
CA SER A 253 -4.15 6.73 -13.60
C SER A 253 -3.71 5.55 -12.72
N GLU A 254 -3.83 5.68 -11.40
CA GLU A 254 -3.55 4.60 -10.44
C GLU A 254 -4.49 3.40 -10.66
N ALA A 255 -5.79 3.65 -10.84
CA ALA A 255 -6.77 2.61 -11.16
C ALA A 255 -6.37 1.84 -12.42
N HIS A 256 -6.13 2.56 -13.51
CA HIS A 256 -5.80 1.96 -14.80
C HIS A 256 -4.48 1.21 -14.74
N LYS A 257 -3.47 1.74 -14.03
CA LYS A 257 -2.18 1.07 -13.83
C LYS A 257 -2.37 -0.23 -13.05
N SER A 258 -3.24 -0.25 -12.04
CA SER A 258 -3.56 -1.47 -11.27
C SER A 258 -4.30 -2.50 -12.13
N LEU A 259 -5.36 -2.10 -12.82
CA LEU A 259 -6.18 -2.98 -13.65
C LEU A 259 -5.39 -3.61 -14.82
N LYS A 260 -4.47 -2.86 -15.44
CA LYS A 260 -3.61 -3.38 -16.53
C LYS A 260 -2.70 -4.53 -16.11
N LYS A 261 -2.35 -4.63 -14.82
CA LYS A 261 -1.50 -5.71 -14.30
C LYS A 261 -2.13 -7.09 -14.43
N LEU A 262 -3.45 -7.20 -14.64
CA LEU A 262 -4.16 -8.48 -14.73
C LEU A 262 -3.58 -9.43 -15.79
N ARG A 263 -2.99 -8.89 -16.87
CA ARG A 263 -2.37 -9.68 -17.96
C ARG A 263 -0.86 -9.53 -18.04
N GLU A 264 -0.26 -8.82 -17.09
CA GLU A 264 1.19 -8.60 -17.03
C GLU A 264 1.83 -9.62 -16.08
N PRO A 265 3.07 -10.08 -16.37
CA PRO A 265 3.80 -10.91 -15.42
C PRO A 265 4.13 -10.11 -14.15
N VAL A 266 4.19 -10.82 -13.03
CA VAL A 266 4.64 -10.23 -11.77
C VAL A 266 6.13 -9.90 -11.89
N ASP A 267 6.48 -8.62 -11.82
CA ASP A 267 7.87 -8.16 -11.69
C ASP A 267 8.36 -8.46 -10.26
N PRO A 268 9.30 -9.40 -10.05
CA PRO A 268 9.75 -9.82 -8.72
C PRO A 268 10.60 -8.79 -7.98
N ASP A 269 11.11 -7.77 -8.66
CA ASP A 269 12.01 -6.76 -8.09
C ASP A 269 11.31 -5.42 -7.85
N LEU A 270 9.98 -5.39 -8.04
CA LEU A 270 9.14 -4.24 -7.77
C LEU A 270 9.07 -3.94 -6.27
N TRP A 271 9.46 -2.72 -5.91
CA TRP A 271 9.29 -2.21 -4.55
C TRP A 271 7.81 -1.98 -4.25
N ILE A 272 7.40 -2.36 -3.05
CA ILE A 272 6.02 -2.18 -2.56
C ILE A 272 5.74 -0.76 -2.04
N ILE A 273 6.79 0.06 -1.88
CA ILE A 273 6.70 1.39 -1.28
C ILE A 273 7.84 2.29 -1.77
N GLY A 274 7.59 3.59 -1.89
CA GLY A 274 8.62 4.59 -2.19
C GLY A 274 9.63 4.85 -1.06
N ALA A 275 10.77 5.45 -1.43
CA ALA A 275 11.92 5.66 -0.54
C ALA A 275 11.71 6.70 0.58
N ALA A 276 10.78 7.65 0.42
CA ALA A 276 10.55 8.76 1.35
C ALA A 276 9.63 8.40 2.54
N VAL A 277 9.53 7.12 2.90
CA VAL A 277 8.62 6.61 3.93
C VAL A 277 9.39 6.28 5.21
N VAL A 278 8.88 6.74 6.36
CA VAL A 278 9.42 6.38 7.69
C VAL A 278 8.68 5.16 8.20
N ASN A 279 8.98 4.00 7.61
CA ASN A 279 8.45 2.70 8.02
C ASN A 279 9.36 1.58 7.47
N ALA A 280 9.09 0.33 7.81
CA ALA A 280 9.65 -0.86 7.14
C ALA A 280 8.52 -1.84 6.83
N PHE A 281 8.77 -2.78 5.92
CA PHE A 281 7.73 -3.69 5.43
C PHE A 281 8.27 -5.06 5.03
N TYR A 282 7.49 -6.09 5.28
CA TYR A 282 7.62 -7.42 4.71
C TYR A 282 6.50 -7.68 3.69
N SER A 283 6.85 -8.22 2.53
CA SER A 283 5.86 -8.73 1.56
C SER A 283 5.96 -10.26 1.49
N PRO A 284 4.95 -10.99 2.02
CA PRO A 284 4.97 -12.44 2.07
C PRO A 284 5.14 -13.09 0.69
N ASN A 285 4.44 -12.56 -0.30
CA ASN A 285 4.33 -13.19 -1.63
C ASN A 285 5.62 -13.08 -2.43
N ARG A 286 6.43 -12.08 -2.09
CA ARG A 286 7.73 -11.83 -2.71
C ARG A 286 8.89 -12.29 -1.83
N ASN A 287 8.59 -12.74 -0.61
CA ASN A 287 9.54 -13.01 0.46
C ASN A 287 10.61 -11.90 0.56
N GLN A 288 10.18 -10.65 0.64
CA GLN A 288 11.08 -9.48 0.62
C GLN A 288 10.88 -8.59 1.85
N ILE A 289 11.97 -8.01 2.32
CA ILE A 289 12.00 -6.96 3.34
C ILE A 289 12.44 -5.64 2.71
N VAL A 290 11.74 -4.56 3.01
CA VAL A 290 11.98 -3.23 2.43
C VAL A 290 12.23 -2.21 3.55
N PHE A 291 13.39 -1.56 3.49
CA PHE A 291 13.80 -0.46 4.38
C PHE A 291 14.01 0.81 3.55
N PRO A 292 12.96 1.62 3.34
CA PRO A 292 13.07 2.91 2.67
C PRO A 292 14.13 3.83 3.30
N ALA A 293 14.72 4.74 2.52
CA ALA A 293 15.65 5.74 3.05
C ALA A 293 15.07 6.57 4.22
N GLY A 294 13.75 6.76 4.26
CA GLY A 294 13.06 7.48 5.32
C GLY A 294 13.21 6.88 6.72
N ILE A 295 13.33 5.56 6.90
CA ILE A 295 13.54 4.97 8.24
C ILE A 295 15.02 4.93 8.65
N LEU A 296 15.94 5.08 7.70
CA LEU A 296 17.39 4.96 7.91
C LEU A 296 18.02 6.26 8.44
N GLN A 297 17.45 6.78 9.53
CA GLN A 297 17.86 7.99 10.20
C GLN A 297 17.68 7.86 11.73
N PRO A 298 18.25 8.75 12.55
CA PRO A 298 18.00 8.76 14.00
C PRO A 298 16.50 8.86 14.31
N PRO A 299 16.01 8.19 15.38
CA PRO A 299 16.77 7.41 16.35
C PRO A 299 17.12 5.98 15.89
N PHE A 300 16.56 5.51 14.77
CA PHE A 300 16.68 4.11 14.34
C PHE A 300 18.10 3.77 13.87
N PHE A 301 18.70 4.63 13.05
CA PHE A 301 20.01 4.36 12.45
C PHE A 301 20.85 5.62 12.31
N SER A 302 22.15 5.50 12.62
CA SER A 302 23.16 6.46 12.22
C SER A 302 24.52 5.80 12.08
N LYS A 303 25.30 6.22 11.09
CA LYS A 303 26.70 5.80 10.96
C LYS A 303 27.60 6.34 12.06
N HIS A 304 27.15 7.37 12.77
CA HIS A 304 27.90 8.05 13.82
C HIS A 304 27.44 7.64 15.23
N GLN A 305 26.42 6.78 15.37
CA GLN A 305 25.95 6.31 16.68
C GLN A 305 26.53 4.95 17.04
N HIS A 306 26.60 4.65 18.34
CA HIS A 306 27.07 3.35 18.84
C HIS A 306 26.27 2.19 18.24
N GLN A 307 26.94 1.08 17.91
CA GLN A 307 26.28 -0.09 17.34
C GLN A 307 25.14 -0.62 18.22
N ALA A 308 25.26 -0.54 19.55
CA ALA A 308 24.19 -0.93 20.47
C ALA A 308 22.87 -0.16 20.19
N LEU A 309 22.95 1.12 19.84
CA LEU A 309 21.79 1.92 19.46
C LEU A 309 21.25 1.51 18.08
N ASN A 310 22.13 1.21 17.12
CA ASN A 310 21.71 0.68 15.81
C ASN A 310 21.02 -0.68 15.94
N PHE A 311 21.53 -1.60 16.77
CA PHE A 311 20.89 -2.89 17.03
C PHE A 311 19.56 -2.74 17.75
N GLY A 312 19.47 -1.85 18.75
CA GLY A 312 18.22 -1.57 19.46
C GLY A 312 17.17 -0.81 18.65
N GLY A 313 17.63 0.02 17.70
CA GLY A 313 16.79 0.77 16.76
C GLY A 313 16.49 -0.04 15.50
N ILE A 314 17.24 0.21 14.42
CA ILE A 314 17.00 -0.45 13.14
C ILE A 314 17.17 -1.97 13.19
N GLY A 315 18.03 -2.49 14.06
CA GLY A 315 18.21 -3.94 14.23
C GLY A 315 16.95 -4.63 14.75
N MET A 316 16.24 -4.03 15.71
CA MET A 316 14.94 -4.53 16.16
C MET A 316 13.92 -4.52 15.01
N VAL A 317 13.88 -3.43 14.23
CA VAL A 317 12.97 -3.32 13.07
C VAL A 317 13.31 -4.38 12.01
N ILE A 318 14.59 -4.64 11.74
CA ILE A 318 15.00 -5.72 10.82
C ILE A 318 14.51 -7.08 11.33
N GLY A 319 14.70 -7.37 12.62
CA GLY A 319 14.20 -8.60 13.23
C GLY A 319 12.67 -8.71 13.13
N HIS A 320 11.95 -7.60 13.30
CA HIS A 320 10.50 -7.52 13.14
C HIS A 320 10.07 -7.90 11.72
N GLU A 321 10.67 -7.30 10.68
CA GLU A 321 10.33 -7.61 9.29
C GLU A 321 10.70 -9.04 8.88
N ILE A 322 11.81 -9.59 9.39
CA ILE A 322 12.15 -11.00 9.16
C ILE A 322 11.11 -11.91 9.82
N THR A 323 10.67 -11.57 11.04
CA THR A 323 9.69 -12.37 11.80
C THR A 323 8.31 -12.35 11.14
N HIS A 324 7.93 -11.29 10.40
CA HIS A 324 6.71 -11.30 9.58
C HIS A 324 6.68 -12.41 8.52
N GLY A 325 7.85 -12.93 8.10
CA GLY A 325 7.92 -14.14 7.27
C GLY A 325 7.45 -15.41 7.97
N PHE A 326 7.26 -15.37 9.28
CA PHE A 326 6.98 -16.51 10.14
C PHE A 326 5.90 -16.18 11.19
N ASP A 327 5.09 -15.15 10.96
CA ASP A 327 3.87 -14.92 11.74
C ASP A 327 2.69 -15.76 11.20
N ASP A 328 1.53 -15.62 11.83
CA ASP A 328 0.31 -16.36 11.50
C ASP A 328 -0.13 -16.25 10.03
N ASN A 329 0.25 -15.17 9.36
CA ASN A 329 0.00 -14.98 7.93
C ASN A 329 1.21 -15.42 7.10
N GLY A 330 2.42 -15.04 7.52
CA GLY A 330 3.67 -15.30 6.83
C GLY A 330 4.02 -16.78 6.71
N GLU A 331 3.78 -17.60 7.73
CA GLU A 331 4.11 -19.04 7.74
C GLU A 331 3.44 -19.83 6.61
N THR A 332 2.31 -19.33 6.09
CA THR A 332 1.55 -20.01 5.05
C THR A 332 2.12 -19.85 3.64
N VAL A 333 3.12 -18.96 3.47
CA VAL A 333 3.67 -18.53 2.17
C VAL A 333 5.06 -19.12 1.93
N VAL A 334 5.29 -19.73 0.76
CA VAL A 334 6.58 -20.34 0.37
C VAL A 334 7.34 -19.44 -0.62
N ILE A 335 8.66 -19.66 -0.70
CA ILE A 335 9.69 -18.96 -1.51
C ILE A 335 9.27 -18.69 -2.98
N HIS A 336 8.41 -19.52 -3.57
CA HIS A 336 7.94 -19.39 -4.96
C HIS A 336 6.41 -19.35 -5.03
N CYS A 337 5.76 -18.24 -4.62
CA CYS A 337 4.32 -17.95 -4.80
C CYS A 337 3.40 -19.19 -4.80
N GLY A 338 3.63 -20.10 -3.86
CA GLY A 338 3.09 -21.45 -3.89
C GLY A 338 2.75 -21.83 -2.48
N TYR A 339 1.52 -22.26 -2.26
CA TYR A 339 1.09 -22.75 -0.96
C TYR A 339 1.54 -24.19 -0.78
N PHE A 340 2.42 -24.46 0.19
CA PHE A 340 2.53 -25.83 0.70
C PHE A 340 1.51 -26.07 1.81
N GLY A 341 1.09 -27.33 1.91
CA GLY A 341 0.27 -27.81 3.02
C GLY A 341 0.85 -27.35 4.37
N LYS A 342 -0.07 -27.06 5.29
CA LYS A 342 0.21 -26.59 6.65
C LYS A 342 1.39 -27.37 7.28
N PRO A 343 2.19 -26.74 8.18
CA PRO A 343 3.12 -27.48 9.04
C PRO A 343 2.40 -28.69 9.67
N LYS A 344 3.16 -29.71 10.10
CA LYS A 344 2.55 -30.86 10.79
C LYS A 344 1.65 -30.36 11.92
N ALA A 345 0.54 -31.07 12.15
CA ALA A 345 -0.49 -30.65 13.10
C ALA A 345 0.07 -30.29 14.50
N ASN A 346 1.12 -30.97 14.97
CA ASN A 346 1.79 -30.65 16.22
C ASN A 346 2.51 -29.29 16.22
N THR A 347 3.19 -28.95 15.12
CA THR A 347 3.87 -27.66 14.95
C THR A 347 2.83 -26.53 14.89
N VAL A 348 1.75 -26.72 14.12
CA VAL A 348 0.62 -25.77 14.06
C VAL A 348 -0.05 -25.62 15.42
N TYR A 349 -0.26 -26.71 16.15
CA TYR A 349 -0.85 -26.68 17.49
C TYR A 349 0.04 -25.90 18.48
N HIS A 350 1.37 -26.07 18.43
CA HIS A 350 2.28 -25.30 19.26
C HIS A 350 2.34 -23.81 18.89
N LEU A 351 2.17 -23.47 17.62
CA LEU A 351 2.05 -22.10 17.15
C LEU A 351 0.75 -21.46 17.64
N GLU A 352 -0.40 -22.10 17.37
CA GLU A 352 -1.73 -21.63 17.79
C GLU A 352 -1.85 -21.52 19.31
N SER A 353 -1.29 -22.46 20.08
CA SER A 353 -1.30 -22.41 21.55
C SER A 353 -0.45 -21.27 22.11
N ARG A 354 0.67 -20.90 21.47
CA ARG A 354 1.48 -19.74 21.88
C ARG A 354 0.82 -18.41 21.50
N TYR A 355 0.08 -18.36 20.39
CA TYR A 355 -0.73 -17.21 20.01
C TYR A 355 -1.87 -16.99 21.01
N ASN A 356 -2.64 -18.04 21.29
CA ASN A 356 -3.79 -17.98 22.20
C ASN A 356 -3.39 -17.74 23.66
N ASN A 357 -2.19 -18.16 24.09
CA ASN A 357 -1.68 -17.89 25.43
C ASN A 357 -1.15 -16.45 25.64
N LYS A 358 -1.15 -15.59 24.60
CA LYS A 358 -0.84 -14.15 24.74
C LYS A 358 -2.08 -13.27 24.92
N LEU A 359 -3.29 -13.86 24.96
CA LEU A 359 -4.56 -13.15 25.15
C LEU A 359 -5.06 -13.10 26.61
N PHE A 360 -4.19 -13.33 27.61
CA PHE A 360 -4.50 -13.15 29.03
C PHE A 360 -3.51 -12.22 29.74
#